data_AF-G2PHQ1-F1
#
_entry.id   AF-G2PHQ1-F1
#
_cell.length_a   1.000
_cell.length_b   1.000
_cell.length_c   1.000
_cell.angle_alpha   90.00
_cell.angle_beta   90.00
_cell.angle_gamma   90.00
#
_symmetry.space_group_name_H-M   'P 1'
#
loop_
_entity.id
_entity.type
_entity.pdbx_description
1 polymer ?
#
loop_
_entity_poly.entity_id
_entity_poly.type
_entity_poly.pdbx_seq_one_letter_code
_entity_poly.pdbx_strand_id
1 'polypeptide(L)'
;MDETDATRTPGPRRGPGRPPSLAEIRRSIKATTQPESLAAFMECASYRPETVRSYSQDVRHWIDYARKQGVDLLNPSDHDVAHFVNVWHTTGPDGTRPRPSVAVRRNRRKALNAYSRHLVKAGASRGYPLANLRVEKDKTRRKASPRTLTPEEIHAFLEAARRMNTPAYFTARMLCDLGPRTWEMEAARRSSIHPTNRPPIIRLGGQGRGAVSDRELGPITVHTWHEYEDWLRYTNPSTPRRLSDPLLMVPHQRFDPPSPLNARRLERLVDRIAVRAGLSDPETISPRTFRQAWIRHGLAVFHLTDVADAVGHLSPSSTLRYSTAGTVPVSPHAGRVRAAVGGSVARGVLLLRAMEGGEPQPALMEKLTLQEEAARLRSDEHLLRELEAARAETEALRRRIDAYETRSGTYRFTQQTPPPVDTETPPAA
;
A
#
# COMPACT_ATOMS: atom_id res chain seq x y z
N MET A 1 44.26 -12.11 48.94
CA MET A 1 45.24 -12.43 47.89
C MET A 1 44.69 -13.64 47.16
N ASP A 2 44.33 -13.41 45.91
CA ASP A 2 44.05 -14.32 44.80
C ASP A 2 43.56 -15.74 45.08
N GLU A 3 42.25 -15.93 44.89
CA GLU A 3 41.64 -17.23 44.60
C GLU A 3 41.41 -17.33 43.09
N THR A 4 42.26 -18.11 42.44
CA THR A 4 42.28 -18.36 41.00
C THR A 4 41.29 -19.46 40.61
N ASP A 5 40.34 -19.05 39.75
CA ASP A 5 39.92 -19.71 38.52
C ASP A 5 39.81 -21.25 38.50
N ALA A 6 38.69 -21.77 39.01
CA ALA A 6 38.26 -23.14 38.79
C ALA A 6 37.58 -23.28 37.40
N THR A 7 38.39 -23.73 36.45
CA THR A 7 38.02 -24.24 35.11
C THR A 7 36.65 -24.92 35.05
N ARG A 8 35.70 -24.27 34.34
CA ARG A 8 34.42 -24.87 33.92
C ARG A 8 34.68 -26.01 32.96
N THR A 9 34.42 -27.24 33.40
CA THR A 9 34.46 -28.44 32.56
C THR A 9 33.42 -28.30 31.43
N PRO A 10 33.79 -28.47 30.14
CA PRO A 10 32.82 -28.49 29.06
C PRO A 10 31.93 -29.73 29.21
N GLY A 11 30.63 -29.53 29.39
CA GLY A 11 29.67 -30.63 29.43
C GLY A 11 29.75 -31.48 28.15
N PRO A 12 29.45 -32.78 28.23
CA PRO A 12 29.69 -33.72 27.14
C PRO A 12 28.96 -33.30 25.86
N ARG A 13 29.71 -33.20 24.76
CA ARG A 13 29.17 -32.99 23.41
C ARG A 13 28.25 -34.17 23.07
N ARG A 14 26.99 -33.87 22.78
CA ARG A 14 25.94 -34.85 22.46
C ARG A 14 26.20 -35.50 21.11
N GLY A 15 26.24 -36.83 21.07
CA GLY A 15 26.22 -37.60 19.83
C GLY A 15 24.86 -37.55 19.11
N PRO A 16 24.82 -37.87 17.81
CA PRO A 16 23.58 -37.93 17.04
C PRO A 16 22.73 -39.12 17.52
N GLY A 17 21.45 -38.89 17.81
CA GLY A 17 20.46 -39.98 18.01
C GLY A 17 19.87 -40.16 19.41
N ARG A 18 20.13 -39.29 20.39
CA ARG A 18 19.36 -39.34 21.65
C ARG A 18 17.91 -38.87 21.39
N PRO A 19 16.87 -39.67 21.67
CA PRO A 19 15.50 -39.19 21.60
C PRO A 19 15.32 -38.03 22.59
N PRO A 20 14.59 -36.97 22.21
CA PRO A 20 14.45 -35.79 23.06
C PRO A 20 13.82 -36.18 24.40
N SER A 21 14.39 -35.68 25.49
CA SER A 21 13.82 -35.88 26.82
C SER A 21 12.43 -35.26 26.91
N LEU A 22 11.57 -35.75 27.82
CA LEU A 22 10.25 -35.15 28.07
C LEU A 22 10.32 -33.65 28.39
N ALA A 23 11.41 -33.18 29.03
CA ALA A 23 11.64 -31.76 29.29
C ALA A 23 12.00 -30.97 28.02
N GLU A 24 12.67 -31.59 27.04
CA GLU A 24 12.97 -31.01 25.73
C GLU A 24 11.75 -31.03 24.82
N ILE A 25 10.96 -32.11 24.85
CA ILE A 25 9.65 -32.20 24.18
C ILE A 25 8.72 -31.12 24.75
N ARG A 26 8.60 -31.00 26.07
CA ARG A 26 7.80 -29.95 26.72
C ARG A 26 8.31 -28.55 26.42
N ARG A 27 9.62 -28.32 26.36
CA ARG A 27 10.19 -27.00 25.96
C ARG A 27 9.93 -26.69 24.49
N SER A 28 10.08 -27.66 23.60
CA SER A 28 9.79 -27.53 22.17
C SER A 28 8.30 -27.26 21.94
N ILE A 29 7.40 -28.04 22.56
CA ILE A 29 5.95 -27.82 22.50
C ILE A 29 5.58 -26.46 23.13
N LYS A 30 6.18 -26.08 24.27
CA LYS A 30 5.92 -24.79 24.91
C LYS A 30 6.38 -23.61 24.04
N ALA A 31 7.48 -23.76 23.29
CA ALA A 31 7.95 -22.75 22.35
C ALA A 31 7.04 -22.66 21.11
N THR A 32 6.65 -23.81 20.54
CA THR A 32 5.77 -23.91 19.36
C THR A 32 4.32 -23.48 19.63
N THR A 33 3.87 -23.54 20.88
CA THR A 33 2.54 -23.07 21.28
C THR A 33 2.51 -21.58 21.61
N GLN A 34 3.63 -20.85 21.56
CA GLN A 34 3.64 -19.40 21.75
C GLN A 34 3.21 -18.63 20.49
N PRO A 35 2.51 -17.49 20.65
CA PRO A 35 2.18 -16.59 19.54
C PRO A 35 3.37 -16.09 18.72
N GLU A 36 4.53 -15.95 19.37
CA GLU A 36 5.77 -15.45 18.76
C GLU A 36 6.34 -16.47 17.77
N SER A 37 6.19 -17.77 18.05
CA SER A 37 6.60 -18.84 17.12
C SER A 37 5.74 -18.85 15.86
N LEU A 38 4.44 -18.58 16.01
CA LEU A 38 3.54 -18.38 14.87
C LEU A 38 3.93 -17.14 14.04
N ALA A 39 4.28 -16.03 14.70
CA ALA A 39 4.67 -14.80 13.99
C ALA A 39 5.89 -15.05 13.10
N ALA A 40 6.95 -15.64 13.66
CA ALA A 40 8.16 -16.02 12.91
C ALA A 40 7.84 -16.99 11.76
N PHE A 41 6.99 -18.00 12.00
CA PHE A 41 6.55 -18.92 10.94
C PHE A 41 5.83 -18.19 9.80
N MET A 42 4.93 -17.27 10.13
CA MET A 42 4.18 -16.49 9.14
C MET A 42 5.08 -15.53 8.36
N GLU A 43 6.05 -14.92 9.02
CA GLU A 43 7.08 -14.08 8.37
C GLU A 43 7.92 -14.89 7.39
N CYS A 44 8.42 -16.06 7.79
CA CYS A 44 9.12 -16.99 6.89
C CYS A 44 8.24 -17.46 5.72
N ALA A 45 6.93 -17.56 5.93
CA ALA A 45 5.95 -17.87 4.88
C ALA A 45 5.48 -16.63 4.10
N SER A 46 6.19 -15.50 4.23
CA SER A 46 5.96 -14.24 3.52
C SER A 46 4.56 -13.65 3.71
N TYR A 47 3.97 -13.83 4.89
CA TYR A 47 2.75 -13.12 5.26
C TYR A 47 3.04 -11.63 5.46
N ARG A 48 2.04 -10.78 5.19
CA ARG A 48 2.16 -9.34 5.43
C ARG A 48 2.25 -9.05 6.94
N PRO A 49 3.03 -8.06 7.39
CA PRO A 49 3.15 -7.70 8.81
C PRO A 49 1.80 -7.45 9.50
N GLU A 50 0.84 -6.82 8.82
CA GLU A 50 -0.51 -6.60 9.38
C GLU A 50 -1.29 -7.91 9.58
N THR A 51 -1.16 -8.84 8.63
CA THR A 51 -1.75 -10.18 8.76
C THR A 51 -1.10 -10.95 9.90
N VAL A 52 0.23 -10.86 10.04
CA VAL A 52 0.97 -11.44 11.16
C VAL A 52 0.44 -10.89 12.48
N ARG A 53 0.42 -9.55 12.63
CA ARG A 53 -0.08 -8.89 13.84
C ARG A 53 -1.51 -9.31 14.20
N SER A 54 -2.42 -9.26 13.22
CA SER A 54 -3.81 -9.62 13.40
C SER A 54 -3.99 -11.09 13.79
N TYR A 55 -3.32 -12.01 13.10
CA TYR A 55 -3.45 -13.45 13.39
C TYR A 55 -2.77 -13.82 14.71
N SER A 56 -1.60 -13.25 15.01
CA SER A 56 -0.94 -13.43 16.30
C SER A 56 -1.80 -12.94 17.46
N GLN A 57 -2.53 -11.84 17.30
CA GLN A 57 -3.48 -11.36 18.30
C GLN A 57 -4.67 -12.33 18.48
N ASP A 58 -5.28 -12.79 17.39
CA ASP A 58 -6.38 -13.77 17.47
C ASP A 58 -5.93 -15.10 18.09
N VAL A 59 -4.69 -15.52 17.83
CA VAL A 59 -4.11 -16.74 18.40
C VAL A 59 -3.74 -16.58 19.87
N ARG A 60 -3.26 -15.39 20.29
CA ARG A 60 -3.13 -15.05 21.72
C ARG A 60 -4.46 -15.22 22.44
N HIS A 61 -5.53 -14.64 21.90
CA HIS A 61 -6.86 -14.75 22.48
C HIS A 61 -7.35 -16.21 22.54
N TRP A 62 -7.01 -17.03 21.54
CA TRP A 62 -7.31 -18.47 21.55
C TRP A 62 -6.56 -19.21 22.65
N ILE A 63 -5.27 -18.94 22.81
CA ILE A 63 -4.44 -19.56 23.86
C ILE A 63 -4.96 -19.18 25.25
N ASP A 64 -5.31 -17.90 25.45
CA ASP A 64 -5.90 -17.44 26.71
C ASP A 64 -7.26 -18.06 26.98
N TYR A 65 -8.10 -18.19 25.95
CA TYR A 65 -9.37 -18.90 26.03
C TYR A 65 -9.15 -20.36 26.45
N ALA A 66 -8.25 -21.08 25.76
CA ALA A 66 -8.00 -22.48 26.01
C ALA A 66 -7.50 -22.73 27.45
N ARG A 67 -6.58 -21.87 27.94
CA ARG A 67 -6.11 -21.91 29.33
C ARG A 67 -7.25 -21.71 30.34
N LYS A 68 -8.13 -20.75 30.10
CA LYS A 68 -9.25 -20.44 31.01
C LYS A 68 -10.33 -21.52 31.02
N GLN A 69 -10.53 -22.21 29.90
CA GLN A 69 -11.57 -23.24 29.75
C GLN A 69 -11.03 -24.66 29.90
N GLY A 70 -9.73 -24.84 30.15
CA GLY A 70 -9.11 -26.17 30.26
C GLY A 70 -9.06 -26.95 28.93
N VAL A 71 -9.05 -26.25 27.80
CA VAL A 71 -9.02 -26.87 26.47
C VAL A 71 -7.60 -27.29 26.10
N ASP A 72 -7.44 -28.51 25.58
CA ASP A 72 -6.17 -28.95 24.99
C ASP A 72 -5.90 -28.20 23.68
N LEU A 73 -4.78 -27.46 23.64
CA LEU A 73 -4.36 -26.69 22.47
C LEU A 73 -3.97 -27.55 21.28
N LEU A 74 -3.51 -28.78 21.51
CA LEU A 74 -3.05 -29.68 20.46
C LEU A 74 -4.19 -30.52 19.87
N ASN A 75 -5.24 -30.74 20.67
CA ASN A 75 -6.40 -31.53 20.30
C ASN A 75 -7.72 -30.93 20.83
N PRO A 76 -8.07 -29.69 20.44
CA PRO A 76 -9.33 -29.08 20.84
C PRO A 76 -10.52 -29.80 20.20
N SER A 77 -11.65 -29.88 20.90
CA SER A 77 -12.88 -30.40 20.31
C SER A 77 -13.50 -29.39 19.34
N ASP A 78 -14.32 -29.86 18.39
CA ASP A 78 -15.08 -28.99 17.48
C ASP A 78 -15.93 -27.97 18.24
N HIS A 79 -16.46 -28.37 19.41
CA HIS A 79 -17.24 -27.50 20.29
C HIS A 79 -16.41 -26.34 20.84
N ASP A 80 -15.19 -26.61 21.33
CA ASP A 80 -14.32 -25.58 21.93
C ASP A 80 -14.00 -24.48 20.93
N VAL A 81 -13.68 -24.89 19.70
CA VAL A 81 -13.32 -23.95 18.67
C VAL A 81 -14.54 -23.22 18.12
N ALA A 82 -15.68 -23.91 17.96
CA ALA A 82 -16.93 -23.25 17.59
C ALA A 82 -17.35 -22.21 18.63
N HIS A 83 -17.20 -22.52 19.92
CA HIS A 83 -17.47 -21.59 21.01
C HIS A 83 -16.54 -20.38 20.96
N PHE A 84 -15.22 -20.59 20.82
CA PHE A 84 -14.28 -19.47 20.69
C PHE A 84 -14.56 -18.57 19.48
N VAL A 85 -14.81 -19.18 18.31
CA VAL A 85 -15.02 -18.43 17.07
C VAL A 85 -16.36 -17.71 17.10
N ASN A 86 -17.44 -18.35 17.55
CA ASN A 86 -18.81 -17.84 17.37
C ASN A 86 -19.38 -17.11 18.59
N VAL A 87 -18.87 -17.37 19.79
CA VAL A 87 -19.46 -16.93 21.06
C VAL A 87 -18.46 -16.09 21.87
N TRP A 88 -17.24 -16.58 22.05
CA TRP A 88 -16.27 -15.95 22.94
C TRP A 88 -15.91 -14.53 22.47
N HIS A 89 -16.05 -13.54 23.34
CA HIS A 89 -15.58 -12.19 23.09
C HIS A 89 -14.89 -11.67 24.35
N THR A 90 -13.81 -10.91 24.17
CA THR A 90 -13.24 -10.13 25.27
C THR A 90 -14.31 -9.16 25.77
N THR A 91 -14.48 -9.08 27.08
CA THR A 91 -15.42 -8.16 27.72
C THR A 91 -15.14 -6.74 27.24
N GLY A 92 -16.17 -6.04 26.77
CA GLY A 92 -16.06 -4.63 26.41
C GLY A 92 -15.87 -3.75 27.65
N PRO A 93 -15.55 -2.46 27.46
CA PRO A 93 -15.40 -1.49 28.56
C PRO A 93 -16.62 -1.47 29.50
N ASP A 94 -17.81 -1.69 28.94
CA ASP A 94 -19.09 -1.63 29.65
C ASP A 94 -19.51 -2.97 30.28
N GLY A 95 -18.58 -3.92 30.41
CA GLY A 95 -18.88 -5.26 30.94
C GLY A 95 -19.66 -6.19 29.98
N THR A 96 -20.12 -5.67 28.84
CA THR A 96 -20.87 -6.44 27.85
C THR A 96 -19.97 -7.39 27.05
N ARG A 97 -20.50 -8.54 26.64
CA ARG A 97 -19.83 -9.49 25.72
C ARG A 97 -20.64 -9.62 24.43
N PRO A 98 -20.64 -8.58 23.57
CA PRO A 98 -21.37 -8.65 22.32
C PRO A 98 -20.79 -9.79 21.46
N ARG A 99 -21.69 -10.46 20.73
CA ARG A 99 -21.29 -11.55 19.84
C ARG A 99 -20.29 -11.03 18.79
N PRO A 100 -19.19 -11.76 18.49
CA PRO A 100 -18.23 -11.31 17.49
C PRO A 100 -18.87 -11.10 16.11
N SER A 101 -18.49 -10.02 15.43
CA SER A 101 -18.96 -9.75 14.06
C SER A 101 -18.54 -10.87 13.10
N VAL A 102 -19.29 -11.10 12.01
CA VAL A 102 -18.94 -12.11 10.99
C VAL A 102 -17.51 -11.96 10.48
N ALA A 103 -17.03 -10.71 10.33
CA ALA A 103 -15.67 -10.43 9.89
C ALA A 103 -14.64 -10.94 10.91
N VAL A 104 -14.86 -10.65 12.20
CA VAL A 104 -14.02 -11.16 13.30
C VAL A 104 -14.04 -12.69 13.34
N ARG A 105 -15.21 -13.32 13.25
CA ARG A 105 -15.34 -14.79 13.23
C ARG A 105 -14.57 -15.42 12.07
N ARG A 106 -14.68 -14.84 10.88
CA ARG A 106 -13.92 -15.28 9.69
C ARG A 106 -12.42 -15.08 9.87
N ASN A 107 -11.99 -13.98 10.49
CA ASN A 107 -10.57 -13.71 10.74
C ASN A 107 -9.99 -14.72 11.72
N ARG A 108 -10.66 -14.93 12.86
CA ARG A 108 -10.29 -15.95 13.86
C ARG A 108 -10.15 -17.32 13.23
N ARG A 109 -11.12 -17.76 12.43
CA ARG A 109 -11.00 -19.04 11.69
C ARG A 109 -9.74 -19.09 10.83
N LYS A 110 -9.42 -18.02 10.09
CA LYS A 110 -8.20 -18.00 9.26
C LYS A 110 -6.93 -18.02 10.10
N ALA A 111 -6.90 -17.28 11.21
CA ALA A 111 -5.79 -17.26 12.16
C ALA A 111 -5.56 -18.65 12.77
N LEU A 112 -6.63 -19.31 13.22
CA LEU A 112 -6.61 -20.67 13.74
C LEU A 112 -6.17 -21.69 12.67
N ASN A 113 -6.62 -21.56 11.43
CA ASN A 113 -6.12 -22.38 10.33
C ASN A 113 -4.63 -22.16 10.02
N ALA A 114 -4.12 -20.92 10.18
CA ALA A 114 -2.69 -20.65 10.06
C ALA A 114 -1.92 -21.27 11.24
N TYR A 115 -2.44 -21.17 12.45
CA TYR A 115 -1.86 -21.75 13.66
C TYR A 115 -1.82 -23.28 13.61
N SER A 116 -2.90 -23.93 13.19
CA SER A 116 -2.92 -25.39 13.01
C SER A 116 -1.89 -25.87 11.99
N ARG A 117 -1.69 -25.12 10.90
CA ARG A 117 -0.60 -25.42 9.95
C ARG A 117 0.79 -25.27 10.55
N HIS A 118 0.97 -24.26 11.39
CA HIS A 118 2.21 -24.08 12.14
C HIS A 118 2.46 -25.26 13.09
N LEU A 119 1.47 -25.69 13.88
CA LEU A 119 1.59 -26.82 14.80
C LEU A 119 1.98 -28.12 14.08
N VAL A 120 1.38 -28.40 12.92
CA VAL A 120 1.73 -29.57 12.10
C VAL A 120 3.16 -29.47 11.58
N LYS A 121 3.53 -28.34 10.97
CA LYS A 121 4.89 -28.16 10.43
C LYS A 121 5.98 -28.23 11.49
N ALA A 122 5.66 -27.82 12.71
CA ALA A 122 6.56 -27.92 13.86
C ALA A 122 6.53 -29.29 14.55
N GLY A 123 5.76 -30.27 14.04
CA GLY A 123 5.65 -31.61 14.60
C GLY A 123 4.89 -31.70 15.92
N ALA A 124 4.25 -30.62 16.36
CA ALA A 124 3.49 -30.56 17.61
C ALA A 124 2.09 -31.20 17.50
N SER A 125 1.55 -31.32 16.28
CA SER A 125 0.30 -32.02 16.01
C SER A 125 0.43 -32.94 14.80
N ARG A 126 -0.25 -34.09 14.84
CA ARG A 126 -0.26 -35.09 13.75
C ARG A 126 -1.26 -34.76 12.64
N GLY A 127 -2.18 -33.82 12.87
CA GLY A 127 -3.23 -33.44 11.93
C GLY A 127 -3.57 -31.96 12.05
N TYR A 128 -4.56 -31.50 11.27
CA TYR A 128 -5.01 -30.12 11.34
C TYR A 128 -6.24 -30.00 12.26
N PRO A 129 -6.08 -29.88 13.59
CA PRO A 129 -7.21 -29.90 14.54
C PRO A 129 -8.24 -28.79 14.28
N LEU A 130 -7.86 -27.75 13.52
CA LEU A 130 -8.68 -26.57 13.29
C LEU A 130 -9.20 -26.50 11.83
N ALA A 131 -8.90 -27.47 10.96
CA ALA A 131 -9.20 -27.38 9.53
C ALA A 131 -10.71 -27.34 9.20
N ASN A 132 -11.53 -28.06 9.95
CA ASN A 132 -12.95 -28.28 9.64
C ASN A 132 -13.89 -27.19 10.21
N LEU A 133 -13.34 -26.06 10.64
CA LEU A 133 -14.11 -24.99 11.28
C LEU A 133 -15.21 -24.43 10.38
N ARG A 134 -16.46 -24.54 10.85
CA ARG A 134 -17.60 -23.86 10.24
C ARG A 134 -17.85 -22.53 10.94
N VAL A 135 -17.79 -21.44 10.18
CA VAL A 135 -18.26 -20.13 10.66
C VAL A 135 -19.76 -20.08 10.40
N GLU A 136 -20.54 -19.92 11.46
CA GLU A 136 -21.98 -19.72 11.31
C GLU A 136 -22.25 -18.51 10.40
N LYS A 137 -23.13 -18.71 9.42
CA LYS A 137 -23.61 -17.62 8.59
C LYS A 137 -24.55 -16.77 9.45
N ASP A 138 -24.23 -15.49 9.58
CA ASP A 138 -25.15 -14.52 10.15
C ASP A 138 -26.30 -14.31 9.16
N LYS A 139 -27.45 -14.92 9.48
CA LYS A 139 -28.66 -14.85 8.65
C LYS A 139 -29.50 -13.61 8.96
N THR A 140 -29.24 -12.92 10.06
CA THR A 140 -30.14 -11.89 10.60
C THR A 140 -29.68 -10.47 10.29
N ARG A 141 -28.39 -10.26 9.99
CA ARG A 141 -27.90 -8.91 9.66
C ARG A 141 -28.03 -8.60 8.17
N ARG A 142 -29.10 -7.88 7.79
CA ARG A 142 -29.09 -7.09 6.54
C ARG A 142 -27.83 -6.22 6.59
N LYS A 143 -26.92 -6.40 5.64
CA LYS A 143 -25.73 -5.54 5.55
C LYS A 143 -26.25 -4.13 5.32
N ALA A 144 -26.16 -3.26 6.32
CA ALA A 144 -26.30 -1.83 6.10
C ALA A 144 -25.37 -1.47 4.95
N SER A 145 -25.92 -0.81 3.92
CA SER A 145 -25.11 -0.38 2.80
C SER A 145 -24.00 0.51 3.37
N PRO A 146 -22.72 0.25 3.07
CA PRO A 146 -21.68 1.18 3.45
C PRO A 146 -22.06 2.56 2.92
N ARG A 147 -21.90 3.59 3.76
CA ARG A 147 -22.13 4.97 3.36
C ARG A 147 -21.32 5.27 2.10
N THR A 148 -21.94 5.97 1.16
CA THR A 148 -21.27 6.42 -0.05
C THR A 148 -21.51 7.91 -0.20
N LEU A 149 -20.46 8.68 -0.51
CA LEU A 149 -20.56 10.12 -0.66
C LEU A 149 -21.23 10.49 -1.99
N THR A 150 -22.15 11.44 -1.91
CA THR A 150 -22.76 12.11 -3.06
C THR A 150 -21.77 13.05 -3.75
N PRO A 151 -21.99 13.43 -5.02
CA PRO A 151 -21.20 14.46 -5.69
C PRO A 151 -21.12 15.77 -4.90
N GLU A 152 -22.21 16.20 -4.27
CA GLU A 152 -22.30 17.43 -3.48
C GLU A 152 -21.46 17.33 -2.20
N GLU A 153 -21.53 16.20 -1.47
CA GLU A 153 -20.68 15.97 -0.30
C GLU A 153 -19.20 15.94 -0.67
N ILE A 154 -18.84 15.36 -1.83
CA ILE A 154 -17.47 15.38 -2.33
C ILE A 154 -17.01 16.80 -2.65
N HIS A 155 -17.85 17.59 -3.31
CA HIS A 155 -17.57 19.00 -3.59
C HIS A 155 -17.35 19.80 -2.29
N ALA A 156 -18.26 19.67 -1.31
CA ALA A 156 -18.13 20.31 -0.01
C ALA A 156 -16.85 19.88 0.73
N PHE A 157 -16.49 18.60 0.66
CA PHE A 157 -15.24 18.06 1.22
C PHE A 157 -14.00 18.70 0.57
N LEU A 158 -13.98 18.80 -0.75
CA LEU A 158 -12.89 19.40 -1.51
C LEU A 158 -12.73 20.90 -1.22
N GLU A 159 -13.84 21.65 -1.15
CA GLU A 159 -13.83 23.07 -0.79
C GLU A 159 -13.40 23.31 0.66
N ALA A 160 -13.80 22.46 1.59
CA ALA A 160 -13.29 22.50 2.95
C ALA A 160 -11.77 22.25 2.97
N ALA A 161 -11.28 21.22 2.29
CA ALA A 161 -9.86 20.89 2.21
C ALA A 161 -9.03 22.04 1.60
N ARG A 162 -9.54 22.66 0.52
CA ARG A 162 -8.94 23.83 -0.14
C ARG A 162 -8.75 25.00 0.83
N ARG A 163 -9.75 25.28 1.67
CA ARG A 163 -9.68 26.31 2.71
C ARG A 163 -8.75 25.95 3.86
N MET A 164 -8.40 24.67 4.04
CA MET A 164 -7.47 24.26 5.11
C MET A 164 -6.02 24.61 4.77
N ASN A 165 -5.52 24.09 3.66
CA ASN A 165 -4.17 24.31 3.11
C ASN A 165 -3.95 23.44 1.85
N THR A 166 -2.90 23.78 1.09
CA THR A 166 -2.52 23.07 -0.14
C THR A 166 -2.27 21.56 0.05
N PRO A 167 -1.53 21.08 1.08
CA PRO A 167 -1.36 19.63 1.31
C PRO A 167 -2.66 18.87 1.56
N ALA A 168 -3.57 19.44 2.37
CA ALA A 168 -4.86 18.85 2.64
C ALA A 168 -5.70 18.76 1.36
N TYR A 169 -5.68 19.81 0.54
CA TYR A 169 -6.41 19.84 -0.72
C TYR A 169 -5.89 18.81 -1.73
N PHE A 170 -4.57 18.72 -1.92
CA PHE A 170 -3.98 17.71 -2.80
C PHE A 170 -4.29 16.29 -2.31
N THR A 171 -4.19 16.05 -0.99
CA THR A 171 -4.56 14.75 -0.40
C THR A 171 -6.05 14.42 -0.63
N ALA A 172 -6.93 15.41 -0.49
CA ALA A 172 -8.36 15.26 -0.75
C ALA A 172 -8.66 14.95 -2.22
N ARG A 173 -7.99 15.63 -3.17
CA ARG A 173 -8.08 15.34 -4.61
C ARG A 173 -7.62 13.92 -4.93
N MET A 174 -6.48 13.49 -4.39
CA MET A 174 -6.01 12.12 -4.53
C MET A 174 -7.03 11.07 -4.04
N LEU A 175 -7.70 11.32 -2.91
CA LEU A 175 -8.75 10.44 -2.41
C LEU A 175 -9.98 10.41 -3.32
N CYS A 176 -10.48 11.59 -3.70
CA CYS A 176 -11.73 11.76 -4.41
C CYS A 176 -11.62 11.35 -5.89
N ASP A 177 -10.47 11.59 -6.52
CA ASP A 177 -10.32 11.45 -7.98
C ASP A 177 -9.76 10.08 -8.38
N LEU A 178 -9.10 9.38 -7.45
CA LEU A 178 -8.46 8.09 -7.73
C LEU A 178 -9.01 6.92 -6.91
N GLY A 179 -9.80 7.18 -5.87
CA GLY A 179 -10.32 6.17 -4.94
C GLY A 179 -9.27 5.20 -4.36
N PRO A 180 -8.08 5.65 -3.90
CA PRO A 180 -7.03 4.77 -3.42
C PRO A 180 -7.35 4.13 -2.08
N ARG A 181 -6.65 3.03 -1.79
CA ARG A 181 -6.64 2.47 -0.43
C ARG A 181 -5.74 3.31 0.47
N THR A 182 -6.00 3.29 1.78
CA THR A 182 -5.18 3.97 2.79
C THR A 182 -3.68 3.65 2.65
N TRP A 183 -3.34 2.38 2.47
CA TRP A 183 -1.94 1.96 2.31
C TRP A 183 -1.32 2.38 0.98
N GLU A 184 -2.13 2.55 -0.08
CA GLU A 184 -1.63 3.05 -1.38
C GLU A 184 -1.19 4.52 -1.24
N MET A 185 -1.93 5.31 -0.46
CA MET A 185 -1.58 6.70 -0.15
C MET A 185 -0.30 6.81 0.68
N GLU A 186 -0.14 5.94 1.68
CA GLU A 186 1.06 5.88 2.54
C GLU A 186 2.31 5.37 1.80
N ALA A 187 2.11 4.38 0.92
CA ALA A 187 3.20 3.77 0.16
C ALA A 187 3.60 4.60 -1.08
N ALA A 188 2.76 5.53 -1.53
CA ALA A 188 3.04 6.36 -2.70
C ALA A 188 4.37 7.11 -2.51
N ARG A 189 5.20 7.04 -3.55
CA ARG A 189 6.49 7.75 -3.64
C ARG A 189 6.43 8.78 -4.74
N ARG A 190 7.37 9.72 -4.73
CA ARG A 190 7.49 10.69 -5.83
C ARG A 190 7.69 10.00 -7.17
N SER A 191 8.43 8.89 -7.20
CA SER A 191 8.59 8.01 -8.38
C SER A 191 7.32 7.33 -8.85
N SER A 192 6.25 7.31 -8.04
CA SER A 192 4.97 6.72 -8.44
C SER A 192 4.28 7.55 -9.50
N ILE A 193 4.60 8.85 -9.63
CA ILE A 193 4.03 9.67 -10.70
C ILE A 193 4.91 9.57 -11.94
N HIS A 194 4.28 9.27 -13.06
CA HIS A 194 4.87 9.21 -14.39
C HIS A 194 4.38 10.44 -15.17
N PRO A 195 5.04 11.60 -14.99
CA PRO A 195 4.60 12.86 -15.62
C PRO A 195 4.77 12.86 -17.14
N THR A 196 5.61 11.97 -17.67
CA THR A 196 5.85 11.83 -19.11
C THR A 196 4.71 11.13 -19.85
N ASN A 197 3.84 10.40 -19.14
CA ASN A 197 2.65 9.82 -19.72
C ASN A 197 1.63 10.92 -20.04
N ARG A 198 0.85 10.73 -21.10
CA ARG A 198 -0.18 11.68 -21.54
C ARG A 198 -1.51 10.94 -21.59
N PRO A 199 -2.42 11.18 -20.63
CA PRO A 199 -2.32 12.05 -19.44
C PRO A 199 -1.33 11.52 -18.39
N PRO A 200 -0.84 12.34 -17.43
CA PRO A 200 0.02 11.88 -16.36
C PRO A 200 -0.62 10.74 -15.58
N ILE A 201 0.17 9.73 -15.25
CA ILE A 201 -0.30 8.54 -14.55
C ILE A 201 0.36 8.49 -13.20
N ILE A 202 -0.39 8.09 -12.17
CA ILE A 202 0.17 7.61 -10.92
C ILE A 202 0.04 6.10 -10.81
N ARG A 203 1.16 5.44 -10.57
CA ARG A 203 1.25 4.01 -10.29
C ARG A 203 1.06 3.77 -8.80
N LEU A 204 -0.09 3.23 -8.43
CA LEU A 204 -0.42 2.88 -7.05
C LEU A 204 -0.44 1.36 -6.86
N GLY A 205 0.02 0.91 -5.70
CA GLY A 205 -0.08 -0.48 -5.29
C GLY A 205 1.25 -1.25 -5.31
N GLY A 206 1.20 -2.55 -5.61
CA GLY A 206 2.40 -3.39 -5.78
C GLY A 206 2.97 -4.07 -4.53
N GLN A 207 2.46 -3.79 -3.32
CA GLN A 207 2.80 -4.62 -2.15
C GLN A 207 1.84 -5.81 -2.03
N GLY A 208 2.35 -7.04 -2.19
CA GLY A 208 1.68 -8.34 -2.01
C GLY A 208 0.63 -8.70 -3.09
N ARG A 209 -0.44 -9.46 -2.73
CA ARG A 209 -1.57 -9.84 -3.63
C ARG A 209 -2.43 -8.69 -4.21
N GLY A 210 -1.98 -7.43 -4.20
CA GLY A 210 -2.71 -6.33 -4.84
C GLY A 210 -2.08 -6.05 -6.19
N ALA A 211 -2.89 -5.99 -7.26
CA ALA A 211 -2.38 -5.56 -8.56
C ALA A 211 -1.84 -4.13 -8.44
N VAL A 212 -0.71 -3.88 -9.12
CA VAL A 212 -0.31 -2.52 -9.46
C VAL A 212 -1.41 -1.94 -10.34
N SER A 213 -1.87 -0.73 -10.02
CA SER A 213 -2.84 -0.01 -10.83
C SER A 213 -2.25 1.31 -11.26
N ASP A 214 -2.10 1.47 -12.56
CA ASP A 214 -1.80 2.74 -13.20
C ASP A 214 -3.10 3.53 -13.31
N ARG A 215 -3.15 4.71 -12.68
CA ARG A 215 -4.33 5.57 -12.67
C ARG A 215 -4.01 6.89 -13.29
N GLU A 216 -4.82 7.27 -14.27
CA GLU A 216 -4.78 8.59 -14.85
C GLU A 216 -5.06 9.66 -13.78
N LEU A 217 -4.23 10.71 -13.77
CA LEU A 217 -4.49 11.93 -13.02
C LEU A 217 -5.35 12.87 -13.87
N GLY A 218 -6.47 13.32 -13.30
CA GLY A 218 -7.29 14.33 -13.94
C GLY A 218 -6.62 15.71 -13.93
N PRO A 219 -6.99 16.64 -14.83
CA PRO A 219 -6.33 17.93 -14.95
C PRO A 219 -6.27 18.75 -13.66
N ILE A 220 -7.37 18.76 -12.91
CA ILE A 220 -7.43 19.44 -11.60
C ILE A 220 -6.43 18.80 -10.62
N THR A 221 -6.35 17.46 -10.59
CA THR A 221 -5.42 16.74 -9.71
C THR A 221 -3.97 17.08 -10.06
N VAL A 222 -3.63 17.13 -11.35
CA VAL A 222 -2.29 17.53 -11.84
C VAL A 222 -1.95 18.97 -11.42
N HIS A 223 -2.87 19.91 -11.63
CA HIS A 223 -2.67 21.29 -11.18
C HIS A 223 -2.42 21.37 -9.67
N THR A 224 -3.24 20.69 -8.86
CA THR A 224 -3.07 20.69 -7.40
C THR A 224 -1.79 20.02 -6.95
N TRP A 225 -1.27 19.06 -7.72
CA TRP A 225 0.04 18.47 -7.47
C TRP A 225 1.17 19.49 -7.65
N HIS A 226 1.13 20.30 -8.72
CA HIS A 226 2.13 21.34 -8.93
C HIS A 226 2.11 22.41 -7.82
N GLU A 227 0.93 22.91 -7.44
CA GLU A 227 0.79 23.83 -6.30
C GLU A 227 1.34 23.22 -5.00
N TYR A 228 1.10 21.92 -4.79
CA TYR A 228 1.61 21.19 -3.64
C TYR A 228 3.15 21.06 -3.65
N GLU A 229 3.74 20.78 -4.80
CA GLU A 229 5.20 20.72 -4.97
C GLU A 229 5.85 22.07 -4.67
N ASP A 230 5.27 23.16 -5.18
CA ASP A 230 5.73 24.53 -4.94
C ASP A 230 5.60 24.90 -3.46
N TRP A 231 4.46 24.58 -2.84
CA TRP A 231 4.26 24.76 -1.40
C TRP A 231 5.33 24.02 -0.58
N LEU A 232 5.65 22.77 -0.93
CA LEU A 232 6.73 22.05 -0.27
C LEU A 232 8.07 22.77 -0.47
N ARG A 233 8.33 23.40 -1.64
CA ARG A 233 9.64 24.01 -1.95
C ARG A 233 9.84 25.22 -1.07
N TYR A 234 8.76 25.97 -0.91
CA TYR A 234 8.71 27.13 -0.07
C TYR A 234 8.84 26.79 1.43
N THR A 235 8.05 25.83 1.92
CA THR A 235 7.98 25.50 3.36
C THR A 235 9.10 24.61 3.87
N ASN A 236 9.78 23.87 2.99
CA ASN A 236 10.84 22.95 3.35
C ASN A 236 11.95 22.92 2.28
N PRO A 237 12.68 24.04 2.10
CA PRO A 237 13.66 24.20 1.02
C PRO A 237 14.90 23.30 1.20
N SER A 238 15.22 22.92 2.44
CA SER A 238 16.41 22.12 2.78
C SER A 238 16.20 20.61 2.66
N THR A 239 14.98 20.13 2.50
CA THR A 239 14.71 18.70 2.39
C THR A 239 15.03 18.21 0.97
N PRO A 240 16.00 17.28 0.80
CA PRO A 240 16.27 16.66 -0.49
C PRO A 240 15.01 16.01 -1.05
N ARG A 241 14.79 16.12 -2.36
CA ARG A 241 13.63 15.52 -3.05
C ARG A 241 14.06 14.36 -3.93
N ARG A 242 14.28 13.23 -3.30
CA ARG A 242 14.59 12.00 -4.01
C ARG A 242 13.30 11.40 -4.55
N LEU A 243 13.42 10.70 -5.68
CA LEU A 243 12.30 9.95 -6.25
C LEU A 243 11.76 8.88 -5.29
N SER A 244 12.61 8.38 -4.38
CA SER A 244 12.27 7.42 -3.33
C SER A 244 11.48 8.00 -2.16
N ASP A 245 11.35 9.33 -2.06
CA ASP A 245 10.73 9.96 -0.90
C ASP A 245 9.20 9.84 -0.96
N PRO A 246 8.51 9.88 0.19
CA PRO A 246 7.06 9.86 0.25
C PRO A 246 6.45 10.96 -0.62
N LEU A 247 5.42 10.60 -1.40
CA LEU A 247 4.71 11.56 -2.24
C LEU A 247 3.96 12.58 -1.37
N LEU A 248 3.27 12.09 -0.34
CA LEU A 248 2.42 12.89 0.52
C LEU A 248 3.12 13.18 1.85
N MET A 249 3.60 14.40 1.93
CA MET A 249 4.12 15.07 3.12
C MET A 249 3.09 16.12 3.57
N VAL A 250 2.56 15.97 4.77
CA VAL A 250 1.51 16.84 5.33
C VAL A 250 2.01 17.39 6.67
N PRO A 251 1.77 18.66 7.01
CA PRO A 251 2.15 19.18 8.32
C PRO A 251 1.17 18.71 9.40
N HIS A 252 1.62 18.59 10.65
CA HIS A 252 0.71 18.16 11.74
C HIS A 252 -0.18 19.34 12.19
N GLN A 253 0.40 20.52 12.32
CA GLN A 253 -0.26 21.82 12.48
C GLN A 253 0.16 22.80 11.37
N ARG A 254 -0.46 23.98 11.28
CA ARG A 254 -0.25 24.94 10.17
C ARG A 254 1.22 25.33 9.94
N PHE A 255 2.03 25.36 10.98
CA PHE A 255 3.43 25.82 10.94
C PHE A 255 4.45 24.72 11.22
N ASP A 256 3.99 23.47 11.39
CA ASP A 256 4.91 22.35 11.60
C ASP A 256 5.60 21.99 10.28
N PRO A 257 6.87 21.55 10.33
CA PRO A 257 7.52 20.93 9.18
C PRO A 257 6.66 19.78 8.62
N PRO A 258 6.50 19.70 7.29
CA PRO A 258 5.74 18.61 6.69
C PRO A 258 6.46 17.29 6.94
N SER A 259 5.69 16.26 7.25
CA SER A 259 6.19 14.91 7.51
C SER A 259 5.37 13.87 6.75
N PRO A 260 5.91 12.66 6.52
CA PRO A 260 5.23 11.65 5.73
C PRO A 260 3.84 11.31 6.26
N LEU A 261 2.88 11.20 5.35
CA LEU A 261 1.53 10.75 5.65
C LEU A 261 1.55 9.25 6.00
N ASN A 262 0.85 8.88 7.07
CA ASN A 262 0.59 7.49 7.44
C ASN A 262 -0.92 7.27 7.61
N ALA A 263 -1.35 6.00 7.72
CA ALA A 263 -2.76 5.65 7.85
C ALA A 263 -3.53 6.45 8.92
N ARG A 264 -2.99 6.54 10.15
CA ARG A 264 -3.65 7.25 11.26
C ARG A 264 -3.75 8.75 11.01
N ARG A 265 -2.74 9.34 10.39
CA ARG A 265 -2.74 10.77 10.02
C ARG A 265 -3.71 11.05 8.88
N LEU A 266 -3.83 10.13 7.93
CA LEU A 266 -4.81 10.24 6.84
C LEU A 266 -6.24 10.16 7.37
N GLU A 267 -6.54 9.22 8.26
CA GLU A 267 -7.86 9.13 8.93
C GLU A 267 -8.20 10.44 9.65
N ARG A 268 -7.32 10.92 10.54
CA ARG A 268 -7.52 12.20 11.24
C ARG A 268 -7.67 13.40 10.30
N LEU A 269 -6.93 13.41 9.18
CA LEU A 269 -7.05 14.47 8.19
C LEU A 269 -8.42 14.43 7.52
N VAL A 270 -8.89 13.25 7.11
CA VAL A 270 -10.23 13.03 6.56
C VAL A 270 -11.30 13.47 7.54
N ASP A 271 -11.22 13.04 8.81
CA ASP A 271 -12.19 13.39 9.84
C ASP A 271 -12.29 14.92 10.00
N ARG A 272 -11.14 15.61 10.07
CA ARG A 272 -11.10 17.07 10.19
C ARG A 272 -11.69 17.79 8.98
N ILE A 273 -11.41 17.31 7.77
CA ILE A 273 -11.97 17.90 6.55
C ILE A 273 -13.48 17.65 6.52
N ALA A 274 -13.94 16.44 6.83
CA ALA A 274 -15.35 16.06 6.84
C ALA A 274 -16.18 16.91 7.82
N VAL A 275 -15.66 17.12 9.04
CA VAL A 275 -16.28 18.01 10.04
C VAL A 275 -16.33 19.45 9.52
N ARG A 276 -15.24 19.97 8.95
CA ARG A 276 -15.21 21.34 8.39
C ARG A 276 -16.10 21.53 7.16
N ALA A 277 -16.33 20.47 6.41
CA ALA A 277 -17.26 20.45 5.29
C ALA A 277 -18.73 20.40 5.73
N GLY A 278 -19.01 20.16 7.02
CA GLY A 278 -20.37 20.02 7.52
C GLY A 278 -21.09 18.78 6.99
N LEU A 279 -20.33 17.72 6.67
CA LEU A 279 -20.94 16.46 6.20
C LEU A 279 -21.74 15.84 7.35
N SER A 280 -22.92 15.27 7.05
CA SER A 280 -23.69 14.48 8.03
C SER A 280 -22.82 13.35 8.58
N ASP A 281 -23.01 12.89 9.82
CA ASP A 281 -22.30 11.76 10.45
C ASP A 281 -20.79 11.63 10.09
N PRO A 282 -19.98 12.69 10.30
CA PRO A 282 -18.59 12.74 9.83
C PRO A 282 -17.73 11.60 10.41
N GLU A 283 -18.08 11.06 11.58
CA GLU A 283 -17.43 9.91 12.23
C GLU A 283 -17.57 8.59 11.43
N THR A 284 -18.49 8.54 10.47
CA THR A 284 -18.65 7.40 9.56
C THR A 284 -17.82 7.52 8.28
N ILE A 285 -17.22 8.69 8.04
CA ILE A 285 -16.43 8.98 6.86
C ILE A 285 -14.98 8.59 7.14
N SER A 286 -14.41 7.83 6.21
CA SER A 286 -13.03 7.35 6.29
C SER A 286 -12.40 7.37 4.89
N PRO A 287 -11.07 7.18 4.75
CA PRO A 287 -10.44 7.08 3.43
C PRO A 287 -11.10 6.03 2.52
N ARG A 288 -11.62 4.95 3.12
CA ARG A 288 -12.35 3.89 2.41
C ARG A 288 -13.67 4.40 1.81
N THR A 289 -14.34 5.35 2.44
CA THR A 289 -15.61 5.93 1.98
C THR A 289 -15.43 6.61 0.62
N PHE A 290 -14.30 7.28 0.37
CA PHE A 290 -13.98 7.88 -0.93
C PHE A 290 -13.79 6.85 -2.04
N ARG A 291 -13.08 5.75 -1.74
CA ARG A 291 -12.98 4.62 -2.68
C ARG A 291 -14.35 4.02 -3.00
N GLN A 292 -15.24 3.93 -2.01
CA GLN A 292 -16.61 3.45 -2.21
C GLN A 292 -17.39 4.37 -3.14
N ALA A 293 -17.29 5.68 -2.92
CA ALA A 293 -17.90 6.70 -3.76
C ALA A 293 -17.38 6.64 -5.18
N TRP A 294 -16.05 6.61 -5.35
CA TRP A 294 -15.43 6.51 -6.66
C TRP A 294 -15.92 5.30 -7.46
N ILE A 295 -15.92 4.10 -6.84
CA ILE A 295 -16.40 2.87 -7.49
C ILE A 295 -17.87 2.99 -7.86
N ARG A 296 -18.71 3.53 -6.97
CA ARG A 296 -20.15 3.66 -7.23
C ARG A 296 -20.42 4.62 -8.39
N HIS A 297 -19.77 5.79 -8.39
CA HIS A 297 -19.89 6.77 -9.48
C HIS A 297 -19.36 6.19 -10.80
N GLY A 298 -18.27 5.43 -10.76
CA GLY A 298 -17.76 4.71 -11.93
C GLY A 298 -18.78 3.70 -12.48
N LEU A 299 -19.39 2.88 -11.61
CA LEU A 299 -20.40 1.89 -11.99
C LEU A 299 -21.72 2.50 -12.50
N ALA A 300 -21.99 3.76 -12.20
CA ALA A 300 -23.14 4.47 -12.75
C ALA A 300 -22.97 4.80 -14.26
N VAL A 301 -21.74 4.70 -14.78
CA VAL A 301 -21.40 5.09 -16.16
C VAL A 301 -20.71 3.97 -16.95
N PHE A 302 -19.82 3.22 -16.32
CA PHE A 302 -18.93 2.28 -16.98
C PHE A 302 -19.23 0.82 -16.62
N HIS A 303 -18.71 -0.10 -17.43
CA HIS A 303 -18.85 -1.52 -17.18
C HIS A 303 -18.05 -1.93 -15.93
N LEU A 304 -18.52 -3.00 -15.27
CA LEU A 304 -17.93 -3.50 -14.03
C LEU A 304 -16.44 -3.82 -14.14
N THR A 305 -16.01 -4.37 -15.27
CA THR A 305 -14.61 -4.74 -15.54
C THR A 305 -13.72 -3.51 -15.60
N ASP A 306 -14.13 -2.49 -16.33
CA ASP A 306 -13.35 -1.26 -16.52
C ASP A 306 -13.14 -0.54 -15.18
N VAL A 307 -14.20 -0.50 -14.36
CA VAL A 307 -14.12 0.05 -13.01
C VAL A 307 -13.22 -0.81 -12.12
N ALA A 308 -13.28 -2.14 -12.23
CA ALA A 308 -12.43 -3.06 -11.46
C ALA A 308 -10.94 -2.86 -11.80
N ASP A 309 -10.62 -2.73 -13.07
CA ASP A 309 -9.25 -2.53 -13.56
C ASP A 309 -8.73 -1.16 -13.11
N ALA A 310 -9.52 -0.11 -13.28
CA ALA A 310 -9.16 1.25 -12.88
C ALA A 310 -8.84 1.37 -11.37
N VAL A 311 -9.52 0.60 -10.51
CA VAL A 311 -9.22 0.60 -9.06
C VAL A 311 -8.22 -0.47 -8.63
N GLY A 312 -7.68 -1.27 -9.54
CA GLY A 312 -6.74 -2.35 -9.22
C GLY A 312 -7.36 -3.49 -8.42
N HIS A 313 -8.54 -3.96 -8.82
CA HIS A 313 -9.14 -5.19 -8.29
C HIS A 313 -8.74 -6.39 -9.15
N LEU A 314 -8.16 -7.42 -8.52
CA LEU A 314 -7.85 -8.71 -9.18
C LEU A 314 -9.08 -9.48 -9.67
N SER A 315 -10.29 -9.08 -9.28
CA SER A 315 -11.53 -9.72 -9.71
C SER A 315 -12.69 -8.73 -9.71
N PRO A 316 -13.56 -8.76 -10.73
CA PRO A 316 -14.82 -8.00 -10.77
C PRO A 316 -15.69 -8.25 -9.53
N SER A 317 -15.66 -9.46 -8.98
CA SER A 317 -16.34 -9.85 -7.74
C SER A 317 -15.96 -9.00 -6.52
N SER A 318 -14.77 -8.41 -6.51
CA SER A 318 -14.35 -7.47 -5.46
C SER A 318 -15.02 -6.10 -5.64
N THR A 319 -15.21 -5.66 -6.89
CA THR A 319 -15.93 -4.43 -7.25
C THR A 319 -17.43 -4.56 -6.98
N LEU A 320 -18.04 -5.71 -7.29
CA LEU A 320 -19.46 -6.00 -7.02
C LEU A 320 -19.84 -5.87 -5.53
N ARG A 321 -18.89 -6.00 -4.61
CA ARG A 321 -19.18 -5.80 -3.17
C ARG A 321 -19.55 -4.36 -2.83
N TYR A 322 -19.27 -3.43 -3.73
CA TYR A 322 -19.56 -2.00 -3.61
C TYR A 322 -20.89 -1.61 -4.28
N SER A 323 -21.48 -2.48 -5.11
CA SER A 323 -22.86 -2.35 -5.57
C SER A 323 -23.79 -3.07 -4.58
N THR A 324 -24.53 -2.33 -3.77
CA THR A 324 -25.57 -2.92 -2.93
C THR A 324 -26.70 -3.45 -3.83
N ALA A 325 -27.05 -4.74 -3.67
CA ALA A 325 -28.21 -5.37 -4.31
C ALA A 325 -28.19 -5.60 -5.84
N GLY A 326 -27.02 -5.54 -6.48
CA GLY A 326 -26.86 -6.10 -7.83
C GLY A 326 -26.92 -5.11 -9.00
N THR A 327 -27.28 -3.85 -8.80
CA THR A 327 -27.12 -2.80 -9.82
C THR A 327 -26.96 -1.43 -9.17
N VAL A 328 -25.88 -0.72 -9.50
CA VAL A 328 -25.84 0.74 -9.32
C VAL A 328 -26.75 1.32 -10.40
N PRO A 329 -27.71 2.22 -10.08
CA PRO A 329 -28.52 2.87 -11.10
C PRO A 329 -27.62 3.57 -12.10
N VAL A 330 -27.88 3.37 -13.40
CA VAL A 330 -27.16 4.07 -14.46
C VAL A 330 -27.55 5.55 -14.40
N SER A 331 -26.57 6.44 -14.40
CA SER A 331 -26.83 7.88 -14.40
C SER A 331 -27.51 8.31 -15.71
N PRO A 332 -28.47 9.25 -15.69
CA PRO A 332 -29.03 9.83 -16.91
C PRO A 332 -27.97 10.54 -17.78
N HIS A 333 -26.81 10.88 -17.22
CA HIS A 333 -25.70 11.50 -17.94
C HIS A 333 -24.74 10.50 -18.58
N ALA A 334 -24.89 9.20 -18.31
CA ALA A 334 -23.88 8.18 -18.67
C ALA A 334 -23.55 8.15 -20.18
N GLY A 335 -24.54 8.32 -21.05
CA GLY A 335 -24.32 8.39 -22.50
C GLY A 335 -23.43 9.55 -22.92
N ARG A 336 -23.71 10.76 -22.39
CA ARG A 336 -22.91 11.97 -22.65
C ARG A 336 -21.50 11.84 -22.08
N VAL A 337 -21.38 11.32 -20.86
CA VAL A 337 -20.08 11.12 -20.21
C VAL A 337 -19.22 10.17 -21.04
N ARG A 338 -19.73 8.99 -21.41
CA ARG A 338 -18.97 8.01 -22.22
C ARG A 338 -18.52 8.59 -23.57
N ALA A 339 -19.38 9.36 -24.23
CA ALA A 339 -19.06 9.99 -25.50
C ALA A 339 -17.92 11.03 -25.38
N ALA A 340 -17.88 11.77 -24.27
CA ALA A 340 -16.91 12.85 -24.06
C ALA A 340 -15.52 12.37 -23.62
N VAL A 341 -15.42 11.24 -22.92
CA VAL A 341 -14.17 10.84 -22.22
C VAL A 341 -13.40 9.71 -22.89
N GLY A 342 -13.85 9.21 -24.03
CA GLY A 342 -13.11 8.25 -24.86
C GLY A 342 -12.71 6.96 -24.15
N GLY A 343 -13.49 6.53 -23.14
CA GLY A 343 -13.21 5.32 -22.35
C GLY A 343 -12.39 5.52 -21.07
N SER A 344 -11.90 6.73 -20.78
CA SER A 344 -11.25 7.00 -19.48
C SER A 344 -12.26 7.01 -18.34
N VAL A 345 -12.19 5.99 -17.48
CA VAL A 345 -13.06 5.86 -16.29
C VAL A 345 -12.83 7.03 -15.32
N ALA A 346 -11.57 7.41 -15.09
CA ALA A 346 -11.23 8.50 -14.17
C ALA A 346 -11.82 9.84 -14.63
N ARG A 347 -11.65 10.19 -15.92
CA ARG A 347 -12.28 11.38 -16.50
C ARG A 347 -13.80 11.31 -16.46
N GLY A 348 -14.37 10.14 -16.70
CA GLY A 348 -15.82 9.97 -16.65
C GLY A 348 -16.39 10.17 -15.25
N VAL A 349 -15.72 9.67 -14.20
CA VAL A 349 -16.13 9.92 -12.81
C VAL A 349 -16.04 11.40 -12.45
N LEU A 350 -14.99 12.09 -12.90
CA LEU A 350 -14.85 13.55 -12.74
C LEU A 350 -15.98 14.32 -13.45
N LEU A 351 -16.22 14.02 -14.72
CA LEU A 351 -17.24 14.67 -15.52
C LEU A 351 -18.64 14.40 -14.97
N LEU A 352 -18.93 13.17 -14.54
CA LEU A 352 -20.20 12.82 -13.93
C LEU A 352 -20.46 13.66 -12.68
N ARG A 353 -19.47 13.74 -11.77
CA ARG A 353 -19.59 14.55 -10.55
C ARG A 353 -19.79 16.03 -10.85
N ALA A 354 -19.15 16.57 -11.89
CA ALA A 354 -19.37 17.95 -12.32
C ALA A 354 -20.78 18.17 -12.85
N MET A 355 -21.34 17.20 -13.58
CA MET A 355 -22.71 17.28 -14.10
C MET A 355 -23.77 17.13 -13.01
N GLU A 356 -23.51 16.33 -11.98
CA GLU A 356 -24.49 16.03 -10.91
C GLU A 356 -24.38 17.00 -9.71
N GLY A 357 -23.17 17.33 -9.26
CA GLY A 357 -22.92 18.06 -8.00
C GLY A 357 -22.36 19.47 -8.14
N GLY A 358 -22.29 20.03 -9.34
CA GLY A 358 -21.86 21.41 -9.55
C GLY A 358 -20.37 21.69 -9.31
N GLU A 359 -19.49 20.66 -9.35
CA GLU A 359 -18.04 20.88 -9.48
C GLU A 359 -17.77 21.80 -10.69
N PRO A 360 -16.72 22.65 -10.65
CA PRO A 360 -16.57 23.74 -11.59
C PRO A 360 -16.67 23.27 -13.04
N GLN A 361 -17.49 24.02 -13.77
CA GLN A 361 -18.09 23.69 -15.07
C GLN A 361 -17.14 23.05 -16.09
N PRO A 362 -17.70 22.39 -17.13
CA PRO A 362 -16.96 21.96 -18.33
C PRO A 362 -16.00 23.03 -18.88
N ALA A 363 -16.33 24.32 -18.76
CA ALA A 363 -15.46 25.43 -19.13
C ALA A 363 -14.19 25.58 -18.27
N LEU A 364 -14.22 25.23 -16.98
CA LEU A 364 -12.99 25.16 -16.17
C LEU A 364 -12.18 23.92 -16.55
N MET A 365 -12.83 22.78 -16.83
CA MET A 365 -12.13 21.60 -17.33
C MET A 365 -11.48 21.85 -18.69
N GLU A 366 -12.15 22.53 -19.60
CA GLU A 366 -11.63 22.97 -20.90
C GLU A 366 -10.51 23.99 -20.72
N LYS A 367 -10.70 25.02 -19.89
CA LYS A 367 -9.65 26.00 -19.56
C LYS A 367 -8.44 25.34 -18.92
N LEU A 368 -8.62 24.37 -18.03
CA LEU A 368 -7.55 23.61 -17.40
C LEU A 368 -6.86 22.70 -18.42
N THR A 369 -7.61 22.08 -19.33
CA THR A 369 -7.06 21.29 -20.45
C THR A 369 -6.21 22.20 -21.36
N LEU A 370 -6.69 23.39 -21.70
CA LEU A 370 -5.95 24.39 -22.46
C LEU A 370 -4.75 24.95 -21.69
N GLN A 371 -4.85 25.12 -20.36
CA GLN A 371 -3.74 25.54 -19.51
C GLN A 371 -2.68 24.43 -19.39
N GLU A 372 -3.08 23.16 -19.36
CA GLU A 372 -2.19 22.01 -19.45
C GLU A 372 -1.52 21.94 -20.82
N GLU A 373 -2.25 22.18 -21.92
CA GLU A 373 -1.66 22.30 -23.25
C GLU A 373 -0.66 23.46 -23.35
N ALA A 374 -0.97 24.61 -22.73
CA ALA A 374 -0.05 25.75 -22.67
C ALA A 374 1.16 25.48 -21.76
N ALA A 375 0.97 24.78 -20.63
CA ALA A 375 2.06 24.34 -19.76
C ALA A 375 2.92 23.27 -20.44
N ARG A 376 2.31 22.40 -21.25
CA ARG A 376 2.97 21.42 -22.12
C ARG A 376 3.88 22.11 -23.13
N LEU A 377 3.41 23.15 -23.82
CA LEU A 377 4.25 23.92 -24.74
C LEU A 377 5.48 24.52 -24.02
N ARG A 378 5.29 25.06 -22.81
CA ARG A 378 6.40 25.60 -21.99
C ARG A 378 7.35 24.52 -21.48
N SER A 379 6.84 23.34 -21.11
CA SER A 379 7.66 22.23 -20.62
C SER A 379 8.43 21.56 -21.75
N ASP A 380 7.84 21.40 -22.93
CA ASP A 380 8.51 20.86 -24.12
C ASP A 380 9.65 21.82 -24.54
N GLU A 381 9.43 23.14 -24.44
CA GLU A 381 10.47 24.15 -24.64
C GLU A 381 11.59 24.07 -23.59
N HIS A 382 11.26 23.84 -22.32
CA HIS A 382 12.25 23.67 -21.26
C HIS A 382 13.08 22.39 -21.43
N LEU A 383 12.44 21.26 -21.75
CA LEU A 383 13.12 19.99 -22.05
C LEU A 383 14.04 20.10 -23.27
N LEU A 384 13.63 20.84 -24.31
CA LEU A 384 14.49 21.13 -25.45
C LEU A 384 15.73 21.92 -25.02
N ARG A 385 15.58 22.95 -24.17
CA ARG A 385 16.73 23.70 -23.63
C ARG A 385 17.65 22.85 -22.76
N GLU A 386 17.12 21.95 -21.93
CA GLU A 386 17.93 21.02 -21.13
C GLU A 386 18.69 20.03 -22.01
N LEU A 387 18.05 19.50 -23.07
CA LEU A 387 18.70 18.62 -24.04
C LEU A 387 19.79 19.33 -24.84
N GLU A 388 19.57 20.60 -25.22
CA GLU A 388 20.57 21.43 -25.88
C GLU A 388 21.76 21.73 -24.96
N ALA A 389 21.50 22.04 -23.69
CA ALA A 389 22.55 22.23 -22.69
C ALA A 389 23.38 20.96 -22.47
N ALA A 390 22.73 19.80 -22.34
CA ALA A 390 23.40 18.51 -22.18
C ALA A 390 24.22 18.13 -23.42
N ARG A 391 23.73 18.45 -24.63
CA ARG A 391 24.49 18.28 -25.89
C ARG A 391 25.72 19.17 -25.91
N ALA A 392 25.58 20.45 -25.54
CA ALA A 392 26.70 21.39 -25.47
C ALA A 392 27.77 20.94 -24.45
N GLU A 393 27.36 20.43 -23.29
CA GLU A 393 28.27 19.89 -22.28
C GLU A 393 29.00 18.64 -22.79
N THR A 394 28.27 17.73 -23.44
CA THR A 394 28.85 16.52 -24.04
C THR A 394 29.86 16.87 -25.14
N GLU A 395 29.55 17.87 -25.96
CA GLU A 395 30.44 18.34 -27.02
C GLU A 395 31.69 19.04 -26.44
N ALA A 396 31.52 19.85 -25.39
CA ALA A 396 32.64 20.45 -24.66
C ALA A 396 33.55 19.38 -24.03
N LEU A 397 32.98 18.30 -23.48
CA LEU A 397 33.73 17.18 -22.94
C LEU A 397 34.52 16.46 -24.05
N ARG A 398 33.89 16.19 -25.21
CA ARG A 398 34.57 15.60 -26.38
C ARG A 398 35.75 16.45 -26.82
N ARG A 399 35.56 17.77 -27.00
CA ARG A 399 36.65 18.70 -27.35
C ARG A 399 37.78 18.68 -26.32
N ARG A 400 37.48 18.53 -25.03
CA ARG A 400 38.49 18.40 -23.97
C ARG A 400 39.26 17.07 -24.06
N ILE A 401 38.58 15.97 -24.37
CA ILE A 401 39.19 14.66 -24.61
C ILE A 401 40.09 14.74 -25.84
N ASP A 402 39.58 15.24 -26.97
CA ASP A 402 40.36 15.38 -28.22
C ASP A 402 41.59 16.28 -28.01
N ALA A 403 41.44 17.38 -27.28
CA ALA A 403 42.57 18.27 -26.94
C ALA A 403 43.55 17.65 -25.93
N TYR A 404 43.09 16.70 -25.10
CA TYR A 404 43.95 15.93 -24.22
C TYR A 404 44.70 14.86 -25.02
N GLU A 405 44.03 14.11 -25.88
CA GLU A 405 44.60 13.11 -26.79
C GLU A 405 45.61 13.75 -27.77
N THR A 406 45.32 14.94 -28.30
CA THR A 406 46.26 15.69 -29.14
C THR A 406 47.50 16.12 -28.35
N ARG A 407 47.33 16.51 -27.07
CA ARG A 407 48.44 16.86 -26.17
C ARG A 407 49.22 15.65 -25.66
N SER A 408 48.59 14.49 -25.57
CA SER A 408 49.19 13.24 -25.12
C SER A 408 49.69 12.37 -26.28
N GLY A 409 49.34 12.70 -27.53
CA GLY A 409 49.87 12.15 -28.77
C GLY A 409 51.36 12.43 -29.03
N THR A 410 52.03 13.14 -28.12
CA THR A 410 53.50 13.19 -28.02
C THR A 410 54.10 12.04 -27.20
N TYR A 411 53.29 11.13 -26.66
CA TYR A 411 53.74 9.85 -26.08
C TYR A 411 53.24 8.69 -26.95
N ARG A 412 53.82 8.55 -28.16
CA ARG A 412 53.80 7.24 -28.84
C ARG A 412 54.58 6.27 -27.95
N PHE A 413 53.87 5.33 -27.32
CA PHE A 413 54.47 4.07 -26.89
C PHE A 413 55.07 3.42 -28.15
N THR A 414 56.37 3.61 -28.37
CA THR A 414 57.14 2.69 -29.18
C THR A 414 56.97 1.33 -28.51
N GLN A 415 56.20 0.45 -29.13
CA GLN A 415 56.18 -0.96 -28.77
C GLN A 415 57.64 -1.43 -28.80
N GLN A 416 58.25 -1.60 -27.62
CA GLN A 416 59.49 -2.33 -27.52
C GLN A 416 59.18 -3.75 -27.96
N THR A 417 59.72 -4.13 -29.12
CA THR A 417 59.77 -5.51 -29.57
C THR A 417 60.33 -6.35 -28.42
N PRO A 418 59.62 -7.37 -27.93
CA PRO A 418 60.16 -8.23 -26.89
C PRO A 418 61.47 -8.87 -27.41
N PRO A 419 62.50 -9.00 -26.55
CA PRO A 419 63.76 -9.62 -26.96
C PRO A 419 63.51 -11.07 -27.41
N PRO A 420 64.27 -11.56 -28.41
CA PRO A 420 64.13 -12.93 -28.90
C PRO A 420 64.45 -13.92 -27.78
N VAL A 421 63.60 -14.93 -27.64
CA VAL A 421 63.82 -16.07 -26.77
C VAL A 421 64.83 -16.98 -27.46
N ASP A 422 66.02 -17.13 -26.87
CA ASP A 422 67.02 -18.10 -27.33
C ASP A 422 66.44 -19.52 -27.20
N THR A 423 66.10 -20.11 -28.33
CA THR A 423 65.79 -21.54 -28.44
C THR A 423 67.09 -22.32 -28.42
N GLU A 424 67.35 -23.01 -27.32
CA GLU A 424 68.36 -24.07 -27.21
C GLU A 424 68.17 -25.10 -28.35
N THR A 425 69.22 -25.30 -29.13
CA THR A 425 69.32 -26.37 -30.12
C THR A 425 69.99 -27.59 -29.47
N PRO A 426 69.34 -28.75 -29.34
CA PRO A 426 70.01 -30.02 -29.05
C PRO A 426 70.22 -30.82 -30.37
N PRO A 427 70.91 -31.97 -30.37
CA PRO A 427 72.37 -32.17 -30.30
C PRO A 427 72.90 -32.92 -31.56
N ALA A 428 74.23 -33.08 -31.71
CA ALA A 428 74.79 -34.14 -32.58
C ALA A 428 76.23 -34.57 -32.19
N ALA A 429 76.37 -35.90 -32.08
CA ALA A 429 77.55 -36.78 -32.02
C ALA A 429 78.48 -36.73 -30.79
#